data_AF-A0A509LI39-F1
#
_entry.id   AF-A0A509LI39-F1
#
_cell.length_a   1.000
_cell.length_b   1.000
_cell.length_c   1.000
_cell.angle_alpha   90.00
_cell.angle_beta   90.00
_cell.angle_gamma   90.00
#
_symmetry.space_group_name_H-M   'P 1'
#
loop_
_entity.id
_entity.type
_entity.pdbx_description
1 polymer ?
#
loop_
_entity_poly.entity_id
_entity_poly.type
_entity_poly.pdbx_seq_one_letter_code
_entity_poly.pdbx_strand_id
1 'polypeptide(L)' 'MKFSDLFVPKYLNSNPDVRKKFVARTKDVHLLEQMAQKDEDADVRRSAAEHAQMLKGRAQTA' A
#
# COMPACT_ATOMS: atom_id res chain seq x y z
N MET A 1 10.60 0.00 22.71
CA MET A 1 10.14 -1.08 21.81
C MET A 1 8.65 -1.29 22.05
N LYS A 2 7.79 -0.87 21.11
CA LYS A 2 6.32 -0.97 21.28
C LYS A 2 5.87 -2.27 20.62
N PHE A 3 5.49 -3.27 21.43
CA PHE A 3 4.99 -4.58 20.98
C PHE A 3 3.61 -4.52 20.28
N SER A 4 3.14 -3.34 19.90
CA SER A 4 1.85 -3.13 19.22
C SER A 4 1.87 -3.54 17.74
N ASP A 5 3.04 -3.63 17.11
CA ASP A 5 3.13 -3.90 15.66
C ASP A 5 2.80 -5.36 15.26
N LEU A 6 2.59 -6.27 16.20
CA LEU A 6 2.21 -7.66 15.88
C LEU A 6 0.73 -7.80 15.48
N PHE A 7 -0.14 -6.86 15.88
CA PHE A 7 -1.59 -6.93 15.60
C PHE A 7 -2.08 -5.79 14.71
N VAL A 8 -1.21 -4.87 14.32
CA VAL A 8 -1.57 -3.78 13.40
C VAL A 8 -1.48 -4.30 11.97
N PRO A 9 -2.50 -4.08 11.12
CA PRO A 9 -2.41 -4.44 9.72
C PRO A 9 -1.16 -3.84 9.07
N LYS A 10 -0.49 -4.61 8.20
CA LYS A 10 0.81 -4.22 7.62
C LYS A 10 0.79 -2.87 6.89
N TYR A 11 -0.39 -2.45 6.39
CA TYR A 11 -0.60 -1.16 5.74
C TYR A 11 -0.71 0.03 6.71
N LEU A 12 -0.81 -0.20 8.03
CA LEU A 12 -0.80 0.82 9.09
C LEU A 12 0.46 0.75 9.95
N ASN A 13 1.46 -0.03 9.54
CA ASN A 13 2.70 -0.14 10.30
C ASN A 13 3.42 1.22 10.33
N SER A 14 3.96 1.58 11.50
CA SER A 14 4.67 2.87 11.69
C SER A 14 5.86 3.03 10.74
N ASN A 15 6.49 1.93 10.31
CA ASN A 15 7.60 1.97 9.38
C ASN A 15 7.09 2.04 7.91
N PRO A 16 7.40 3.12 7.17
CA PRO A 16 6.99 3.29 5.77
C PRO A 16 7.54 2.20 4.84
N ASP A 17 8.68 1.59 5.16
CA ASP A 17 9.23 0.50 4.35
C ASP A 17 8.40 -0.79 4.46
N VAL A 18 7.77 -1.04 5.62
CA VAL A 18 6.84 -2.16 5.78
C VAL A 18 5.58 -1.90 4.96
N ARG A 19 5.08 -0.66 4.96
CA ARG A 19 3.92 -0.25 4.15
C ARG A 19 4.22 -0.34 2.65
N LYS A 20 5.40 0.12 2.19
CA LYS A 20 5.88 -0.05 0.80
C LYS A 20 5.95 -1.52 0.39
N LYS A 21 6.50 -2.40 1.25
CA LYS A 21 6.53 -3.86 1.00
C LYS A 21 5.13 -4.46 0.92
N PHE A 22 4.19 -3.96 1.72
CA PHE A 22 2.79 -4.36 1.63
C PHE A 22 2.17 -3.92 0.30
N VAL A 23 2.35 -2.65 -0.07
CA VAL A 23 1.90 -2.09 -1.36
C VAL A 23 2.35 -2.96 -2.51
N ALA A 24 3.63 -3.31 -2.59
CA ALA A 24 4.17 -4.13 -3.69
C ALA A 24 3.57 -5.55 -3.80
N ARG A 25 2.94 -6.06 -2.73
CA ARG A 25 2.43 -7.44 -2.66
C ARG A 25 0.91 -7.55 -2.74
N THR A 26 0.19 -6.52 -2.31
CA THR A 26 -1.27 -6.54 -2.31
C THR A 26 -1.82 -6.43 -3.72
N LYS A 27 -2.93 -7.12 -3.99
CA LYS A 27 -3.71 -7.02 -5.24
C LYS A 27 -5.02 -6.26 -5.05
N ASP A 28 -5.29 -5.81 -3.83
CA ASP A 28 -6.47 -5.04 -3.50
C ASP A 28 -6.30 -3.60 -4.01
N VAL A 29 -6.89 -3.33 -5.18
CA VAL A 29 -6.85 -2.02 -5.83
C VAL A 29 -7.51 -0.95 -4.97
N HIS A 30 -8.61 -1.27 -4.29
CA HIS A 30 -9.32 -0.28 -3.47
C HIS A 30 -8.46 0.16 -2.28
N LEU A 31 -7.79 -0.80 -1.62
CA LEU A 31 -6.87 -0.48 -0.54
C LEU A 31 -5.66 0.32 -1.04
N LEU A 32 -5.11 -0.02 -2.21
CA LEU A 32 -4.01 0.74 -2.81
C LEU A 32 -4.41 2.20 -3.12
N GLU A 33 -5.63 2.44 -3.61
CA GLU A 33 -6.14 3.79 -3.82
C GLU A 33 -6.30 4.58 -2.52
N GLN A 34 -6.79 3.92 -1.46
CA GLN A 34 -6.89 4.56 -0.14
C GLN A 34 -5.51 4.94 0.40
N MET A 35 -4.53 4.06 0.28
CA MET A 35 -3.15 4.34 0.68
C MET A 35 -2.54 5.48 -0.17
N ALA A 36 -2.79 5.51 -1.47
CA ALA A 36 -2.33 6.57 -2.37
C ALA A 36 -2.83 7.96 -1.97
N GLN A 37 -4.03 8.04 -1.38
CA GLN A 37 -4.64 9.32 -0.99
C GLN A 37 -4.29 9.73 0.45
N LYS A 38 -4.22 8.77 1.37
CA LYS A 38 -4.25 9.05 2.82
C LYS A 38 -2.97 8.65 3.57
N ASP A 39 -2.04 7.92 2.95
CA ASP A 39 -0.79 7.56 3.65
C ASP A 39 0.02 8.82 3.96
N GLU A 40 0.61 8.88 5.15
CA GLU A 40 1.40 10.00 5.63
C GLU A 40 2.70 10.17 4.81
N ASP A 41 3.27 9.06 4.34
CA ASP A 41 4.53 9.02 3.62
C ASP A 41 4.32 9.20 2.11
N ALA A 42 5.03 10.17 1.52
CA ALA A 42 4.88 10.51 0.11
C ALA A 42 5.35 9.40 -0.85
N ASP A 43 6.35 8.60 -0.45
CA ASP A 43 6.83 7.49 -1.27
C ASP A 43 5.85 6.32 -1.23
N VAL A 44 5.24 6.05 -0.08
CA VAL A 44 4.16 5.07 0.03
C VAL A 44 2.98 5.49 -0.85
N ARG A 45 2.57 6.77 -0.81
CA ARG A 45 1.48 7.28 -1.67
C ARG A 45 1.77 7.06 -3.15
N ARG A 46 2.98 7.41 -3.60
CA ARG A 46 3.40 7.25 -5.00
C ARG A 46 3.41 5.77 -5.41
N SER A 47 4.05 4.92 -4.61
CA SER A 47 4.13 3.48 -4.89
C SER A 47 2.74 2.83 -4.94
N ALA A 48 1.83 3.25 -4.06
CA ALA A 48 0.46 2.75 -4.03
C ALA A 48 -0.33 3.17 -5.28
N ALA A 49 -0.20 4.42 -5.72
CA ALA A 49 -0.83 4.93 -6.93
C ALA A 49 -0.35 4.19 -8.19
N GLU A 50 0.98 4.04 -8.33
CA GLU A 50 1.60 3.32 -9.45
C GLU A 50 1.13 1.86 -9.52
N HIS A 51 1.12 1.17 -8.36
CA HIS A 51 0.68 -0.22 -8.33
C HIS A 51 -0.81 -0.37 -8.61
N ALA A 52 -1.66 0.52 -8.08
CA ALA A 52 -3.09 0.53 -8.38
C ALA A 52 -3.34 0.68 -9.89
N GLN A 53 -2.63 1.60 -10.55
CA GLN A 53 -2.73 1.78 -12.00
C GLN A 53 -2.27 0.54 -12.77
N MET A 54 -1.16 -0.08 -12.38
CA MET A 54 -0.68 -1.31 -13.01
C MET A 54 -1.73 -2.44 -12.92
N LEU A 55 -2.36 -2.63 -11.76
CA LEU A 55 -3.37 -3.67 -11.56
C LEU A 55 -4.64 -3.39 -12.36
N LYS A 56 -5.08 -2.12 -12.42
CA LYS A 56 -6.22 -1.70 -13.25
C LYS A 56 -5.96 -1.89 -14.73
N GLY A 57 -4.76 -1.56 -15.21
CA GLY A 57 -4.37 -1.75 -16.61
C GLY A 57 -4.35 -3.23 -17.00
N ARG A 58 -3.83 -4.11 -16.12
CA ARG A 58 -3.83 -5.57 -16.34
C ARG A 58 -5.23 -6.18 -16.39
N ALA A 59 -6.18 -5.63 -15.64
CA ALA A 59 -7.57 -6.09 -15.65
C ALA A 59 -8.33 -5.72 -16.93
N GLN A 60 -7.84 -4.76 -17.71
CA GLN A 60 -8.47 -4.31 -18.97
C GLN A 60 -7.93 -5.05 -20.21
N THR A 61 -6.84 -5.79 -20.07
CA THR A 61 -6.17 -6.51 -21.17
C THR A 61 -6.42 -8.03 -21.14
N ALA A 62 -7.33 -8.52 -20.30
CA ALA A 62 -7.68 -9.93 -20.16
C ALA A 62 -9.16 -10.13 -20.51
#